data_AF-A0A9D6JK78-F1
#
_entry.id   AF-A0A9D6JK78-F1
#
_cell.length_a   1.000
_cell.length_b   1.000
_cell.length_c   1.000
_cell.angle_alpha   90.00
_cell.angle_beta   90.00
_cell.angle_gamma   90.00
#
_symmetry.space_group_name_H-M   'P 1'
#
loop_
_entity.id
_entity.type
_entity.pdbx_description
1 polymer ?
#
loop_
_entity_poly.entity_id
_entity_poly.type
_entity_poly.pdbx_seq_one_letter_code
_entity_poly.pdbx_strand_id
1 'polypeptide(L)'
;MELVITSAIVVGVAILAIVFSRSESHQRNKKFEAVFAGREQLAIDQFYEKYFKDRGVPLHVVSGVRKILEEQLLADMSRLTDTDDFSKNLNFFFDFDSMVDVEIVCALEKEFSINISDEEAVNTKTINEIMQLVFRKLEDKDAT
;
A
#
# COMPACT_ATOMS: atom_id res chain seq x y z
N MET A 1 -40.96 -16.79 21.25
CA MET A 1 -40.19 -17.80 20.49
C MET A 1 -39.43 -17.15 19.34
N GLU A 2 -40.08 -16.33 18.50
CA GLU A 2 -39.44 -15.64 17.37
C GLU A 2 -38.28 -14.68 17.75
N LEU A 3 -38.38 -13.97 18.88
CA LEU A 3 -37.34 -13.04 19.35
C LEU A 3 -36.02 -13.74 19.75
N VAL A 4 -36.09 -15.00 20.20
CA VAL A 4 -34.93 -15.79 20.62
C VAL A 4 -34.19 -16.33 19.39
N ILE A 5 -34.94 -16.74 18.36
CA ILE A 5 -34.38 -17.28 17.11
C ILE A 5 -33.65 -16.18 16.33
N THR A 6 -34.24 -14.98 16.22
CA THR A 6 -33.58 -13.82 15.59
C THR A 6 -32.29 -13.41 16.31
N SER A 7 -32.31 -13.38 17.65
CA SER A 7 -31.12 -13.07 18.46
C SER A 7 -29.99 -14.10 18.26
N ALA A 8 -30.32 -15.39 18.21
CA ALA A 8 -29.34 -16.45 17.98
C ALA A 8 -28.70 -16.39 16.57
N ILE A 9 -29.48 -16.04 15.54
CA ILE A 9 -28.97 -15.87 14.17
C ILE A 9 -28.01 -14.68 14.10
N VAL A 10 -28.36 -13.54 14.70
CA VAL A 10 -27.50 -12.34 14.72
C VAL A 10 -26.17 -12.62 15.42
N VAL A 11 -26.20 -13.30 16.57
CA VAL A 11 -24.98 -13.71 17.29
C VAL A 11 -24.16 -14.69 16.46
N GLY A 12 -24.79 -15.67 15.80
CA GLY A 12 -24.11 -16.61 14.92
C GLY A 12 -23.41 -15.94 13.75
N VAL A 13 -24.08 -14.99 13.08
CA VAL A 13 -23.49 -14.20 11.97
C VAL A 13 -22.35 -13.33 12.47
N ALA A 14 -22.47 -12.68 13.62
CA ALA A 14 -21.41 -11.87 14.20
C ALA A 14 -20.17 -12.72 14.53
N ILE A 15 -20.34 -13.90 15.11
CA ILE A 15 -19.23 -14.83 15.40
C ILE A 15 -18.56 -15.29 14.10
N LEU A 16 -19.34 -15.66 13.07
CA LEU A 16 -18.80 -16.06 11.78
C LEU A 16 -18.02 -14.93 11.11
N ALA A 17 -18.53 -13.69 11.15
CA ALA A 17 -17.82 -12.52 10.64
C ALA A 17 -16.49 -12.27 11.38
N ILE A 18 -16.47 -12.41 12.71
CA ILE A 18 -15.25 -12.27 13.52
C ILE A 18 -14.22 -13.36 13.17
N VAL A 19 -14.67 -14.61 13.03
CA VAL A 19 -13.78 -15.74 12.68
C VAL A 19 -13.22 -15.56 11.27
N PHE A 20 -14.06 -15.17 10.31
CA PHE A 20 -13.67 -14.91 8.93
C PHE A 20 -12.64 -13.77 8.86
N SER A 21 -12.91 -12.64 9.50
CA SER A 21 -12.01 -11.48 9.58
C SER A 21 -10.65 -11.83 10.22
N ARG A 22 -10.66 -12.65 11.30
CA ARG A 22 -9.42 -13.15 11.92
C ARG A 22 -8.61 -14.05 10.99
N SER A 23 -9.26 -14.91 10.21
CA SER A 23 -8.60 -15.81 9.26
C SER A 23 -7.88 -15.03 8.16
N GLU A 24 -8.55 -14.06 7.55
CA GLU A 24 -7.96 -13.22 6.50
C GLU A 24 -6.79 -12.39 7.02
N SER A 25 -6.96 -11.74 8.18
CA SER A 25 -5.88 -10.99 8.82
C SER A 25 -4.67 -11.88 9.12
N HIS A 26 -4.90 -13.11 9.60
CA HIS A 26 -3.81 -14.06 9.85
C HIS A 26 -3.08 -14.48 8.57
N GLN A 27 -3.81 -14.74 7.49
CA GLN A 27 -3.21 -15.09 6.19
C GLN A 27 -2.40 -13.93 5.61
N ARG A 28 -2.92 -12.70 5.70
CA ARG A 28 -2.23 -11.48 5.26
C ARG A 28 -0.93 -11.28 6.03
N ASN A 29 -0.98 -11.35 7.36
CA ASN A 29 0.22 -11.21 8.20
C ASN A 29 1.24 -12.31 7.92
N LYS A 30 0.80 -13.55 7.67
CA LYS A 30 1.69 -14.65 7.30
C LYS A 30 2.37 -14.42 5.95
N LYS A 31 1.65 -13.97 4.91
CA LYS A 31 2.25 -13.64 3.60
C LYS A 31 3.21 -12.44 3.73
N PHE A 32 2.82 -11.44 4.51
CA PHE A 32 3.65 -10.28 4.80
C PHE A 32 4.98 -10.70 5.46
N GLU A 33 4.94 -11.49 6.53
CA GLU A 33 6.19 -12.01 7.12
C GLU A 33 6.97 -12.90 6.14
N ALA A 34 6.31 -13.71 5.31
CA ALA A 34 7.03 -14.52 4.32
C ALA A 34 7.79 -13.67 3.29
N VAL A 35 7.27 -12.51 2.91
CA VAL A 35 7.91 -11.59 1.95
C VAL A 35 8.98 -10.72 2.62
N PHE A 36 8.71 -10.24 3.82
CA PHE A 36 9.52 -9.23 4.50
C PHE A 36 10.45 -9.79 5.60
N ALA A 37 10.39 -11.08 5.92
CA ALA A 37 11.24 -11.70 6.92
C ALA A 37 12.74 -11.50 6.60
N GLY A 38 13.51 -11.14 7.63
CA GLY A 38 14.95 -10.94 7.52
C GLY A 38 15.37 -9.63 6.82
N ARG A 39 14.42 -8.82 6.35
CA ARG A 39 14.72 -7.50 5.79
C ARG A 39 14.96 -6.48 6.90
N GLU A 40 15.85 -5.54 6.62
CA GLU A 40 16.13 -4.40 7.48
C GLU A 40 14.89 -3.50 7.59
N GLN A 41 14.59 -3.06 8.81
CA GLN A 41 13.56 -2.08 9.09
C GLN A 41 14.19 -0.68 9.05
N LEU A 42 13.77 0.14 8.09
CA LEU A 42 14.30 1.49 7.86
C LEU A 42 13.30 2.54 8.30
N ALA A 43 13.76 3.47 9.14
CA ALA A 43 13.07 4.73 9.39
C ALA A 43 12.99 5.55 8.08
N ILE A 44 12.10 6.55 8.04
CA ILE A 44 11.81 7.25 6.78
C ILE A 44 13.01 8.02 6.23
N ASP A 45 13.80 8.63 7.11
CA ASP A 45 15.05 9.29 6.80
C ASP A 45 16.08 8.29 6.25
N GLN A 46 16.26 7.14 6.91
CA GLN A 46 17.19 6.11 6.45
C GLN A 46 16.78 5.51 5.09
N PHE A 47 15.49 5.27 4.89
CA PHE A 47 14.95 4.79 3.62
C PHE A 47 15.19 5.80 2.50
N TYR A 48 14.92 7.08 2.76
CA TYR A 48 15.21 8.17 1.84
C TYR A 48 16.69 8.26 1.50
N GLU A 49 17.56 8.28 2.51
CA GLU A 49 19.00 8.39 2.32
C GLU A 49 19.57 7.21 1.52
N LYS A 50 19.11 5.99 1.80
CA LYS A 50 19.59 4.77 1.17
C LYS A 50 19.22 4.66 -0.30
N TYR A 51 18.02 5.10 -0.68
CA TYR A 51 17.46 4.78 -2.00
C TYR A 51 17.21 5.98 -2.91
N PHE A 52 16.97 7.18 -2.37
CA PHE A 52 16.39 8.28 -3.14
C PHE A 52 17.14 9.61 -3.06
N LYS A 53 17.98 9.83 -2.04
CA LYS A 53 18.76 11.06 -1.86
C LYS A 53 19.60 11.42 -3.09
N ASP A 54 20.31 10.44 -3.65
CA ASP A 54 21.17 10.64 -4.82
C ASP A 54 20.40 10.60 -6.16
N ARG A 55 19.08 10.35 -6.13
CA ARG A 55 18.21 10.27 -7.31
C ARG A 55 17.38 11.53 -7.52
N GLY A 56 17.56 12.57 -6.69
CA GLY A 56 16.88 13.86 -6.82
C GLY A 56 15.42 13.88 -6.34
N VAL A 57 14.85 12.75 -5.94
CA VAL A 57 13.47 12.70 -5.41
C VAL A 57 13.44 13.42 -4.06
N PRO A 58 12.55 14.38 -3.81
CA PRO A 58 12.47 15.07 -2.53
C PRO A 58 11.99 14.16 -1.38
N LEU A 59 12.49 14.38 -0.15
CA LEU A 59 12.08 13.61 1.04
C LEU A 59 10.56 13.60 1.23
N HIS A 60 9.87 14.71 0.99
CA HIS A 60 8.41 14.81 1.17
C HIS A 60 7.64 13.87 0.22
N VAL A 61 8.16 13.65 -1.01
CA VAL A 61 7.59 12.68 -1.95
C VAL A 61 7.77 11.28 -1.38
N VAL A 62 8.98 10.94 -0.96
CA VAL A 62 9.28 9.61 -0.40
C VAL A 62 8.43 9.31 0.84
N SER A 63 8.32 10.26 1.77
CA SER A 63 7.48 10.11 2.95
C SER A 63 6.00 10.04 2.63
N GLY A 64 5.51 10.85 1.68
CA GLY A 64 4.09 10.87 1.32
C GLY A 64 3.67 9.59 0.63
N VAL A 65 4.44 9.12 -0.36
CA VAL A 65 4.16 7.86 -1.06
C VAL A 65 4.21 6.68 -0.10
N ARG A 66 5.24 6.58 0.75
CA ARG A 66 5.33 5.46 1.71
C ARG A 66 4.16 5.48 2.70
N LYS A 67 3.77 6.65 3.20
CA LYS A 67 2.60 6.79 4.07
C LYS A 67 1.31 6.31 3.39
N ILE A 68 1.08 6.70 2.13
CA ILE A 68 -0.08 6.23 1.36
C ILE A 68 -0.06 4.71 1.22
N LEU A 69 1.09 4.12 0.91
CA LEU A 69 1.21 2.66 0.85
C LEU A 69 0.90 2.01 2.20
N GLU A 70 1.38 2.55 3.33
CA GLU A 70 1.06 2.04 4.66
C GLU A 70 -0.45 2.11 4.97
N GLU A 71 -1.09 3.21 4.60
CA GLU A 71 -2.52 3.45 4.81
C GLU A 71 -3.41 2.55 3.95
N GLN A 72 -3.14 2.47 2.63
CA GLN A 72 -3.97 1.68 1.72
C GLN A 72 -3.73 0.17 1.89
N LEU A 73 -2.48 -0.25 2.11
CA LEU A 73 -2.14 -1.68 2.26
C LEU A 73 -2.34 -2.20 3.69
N LEU A 74 -2.66 -1.32 4.64
CA LEU A 74 -2.89 -1.64 6.05
C LEU A 74 -1.74 -2.47 6.65
N ALA A 75 -0.50 -2.10 6.32
CA ALA A 75 0.71 -2.84 6.68
C ALA A 75 1.92 -1.91 6.84
N ASP A 76 2.88 -2.35 7.66
CA ASP A 76 4.11 -1.60 7.94
C ASP A 76 5.08 -1.65 6.74
N MET A 77 5.32 -0.52 6.09
CA MET A 77 6.19 -0.43 4.90
C MET A 77 7.65 -0.12 5.25
N SER A 78 8.03 -0.18 6.52
CA SER A 78 9.41 0.06 6.96
C SER A 78 10.44 -0.95 6.46
N ARG A 79 9.99 -2.11 6.00
CA ARG A 79 10.85 -3.15 5.39
C ARG A 79 10.86 -3.11 3.86
N LEU A 80 10.30 -2.05 3.24
CA LEU A 80 10.37 -1.85 1.80
C LEU A 80 11.81 -1.60 1.31
N THR A 81 12.03 -1.98 0.07
CA THR A 81 13.18 -1.65 -0.77
C THR A 81 12.68 -0.93 -2.03
N ASP A 82 13.55 -0.18 -2.69
CA ASP A 82 13.20 0.52 -3.93
C ASP A 82 12.88 -0.44 -5.09
N THR A 83 13.31 -1.69 -5.01
CA THR A 83 13.07 -2.74 -6.02
C THR A 83 11.83 -3.58 -5.76
N ASP A 84 11.11 -3.37 -4.65
CA ASP A 84 9.88 -4.10 -4.39
C ASP A 84 8.83 -3.83 -5.48
N ASP A 85 8.15 -4.89 -5.92
CA ASP A 85 7.37 -4.90 -7.16
C ASP A 85 5.92 -5.30 -6.90
N PHE A 86 4.99 -4.44 -7.32
CA PHE A 86 3.54 -4.58 -7.21
C PHE A 86 3.00 -5.81 -7.94
N SER A 87 3.64 -6.23 -9.04
CA SER A 87 3.26 -7.41 -9.80
C SER A 87 3.89 -8.70 -9.30
N LYS A 88 4.82 -8.62 -8.34
CA LYS A 88 5.56 -9.78 -7.81
C LYS A 88 5.39 -9.89 -6.31
N ASN A 89 6.36 -9.40 -5.55
CA ASN A 89 6.44 -9.67 -4.12
C ASN A 89 5.43 -8.86 -3.30
N LEU A 90 4.90 -7.77 -3.84
CA LEU A 90 3.80 -7.02 -3.22
C LEU A 90 2.42 -7.44 -3.76
N ASN A 91 2.36 -8.33 -4.77
CA ASN A 91 1.10 -8.67 -5.43
C ASN A 91 0.07 -9.26 -4.48
N PHE A 92 0.52 -9.90 -3.40
CA PHE A 92 -0.37 -10.51 -2.42
C PHE A 92 -1.32 -9.54 -1.74
N PHE A 93 -1.03 -8.23 -1.73
CA PHE A 93 -1.95 -7.24 -1.19
C PHE A 93 -3.23 -7.13 -2.04
N PHE A 94 -3.10 -7.21 -3.37
CA PHE A 94 -4.22 -7.15 -4.32
C PHE A 94 -5.05 -8.44 -4.35
N ASP A 95 -4.49 -9.57 -3.86
CA ASP A 95 -5.26 -10.80 -3.67
C ASP A 95 -6.34 -10.64 -2.58
N PHE A 96 -6.13 -9.73 -1.62
CA PHE A 96 -7.04 -9.51 -0.50
C PHE A 96 -8.07 -8.41 -0.78
N ASP A 97 -7.69 -7.42 -1.57
CA ASP A 97 -8.58 -6.34 -1.99
C ASP A 97 -8.28 -5.95 -3.44
N SER A 98 -9.23 -6.21 -4.34
CA SER A 98 -9.08 -5.96 -5.77
C SER A 98 -9.19 -4.48 -6.16
N MET A 99 -9.55 -3.58 -5.23
CA MET A 99 -9.67 -2.14 -5.48
C MET A 99 -8.48 -1.35 -4.96
N VAL A 100 -7.60 -1.96 -4.17
CA VAL A 100 -6.53 -1.23 -3.46
C VAL A 100 -5.50 -0.61 -4.42
N ASP A 101 -5.31 -1.18 -5.62
CA ASP A 101 -4.47 -0.59 -6.66
C ASP A 101 -5.03 0.75 -7.17
N VAL A 102 -6.33 0.81 -7.44
CA VAL A 102 -7.04 2.04 -7.82
C VAL A 102 -7.01 3.05 -6.68
N GLU A 103 -7.23 2.60 -5.44
CA GLU A 103 -7.21 3.48 -4.26
C GLU A 103 -5.83 4.11 -4.01
N ILE A 104 -4.74 3.36 -4.24
CA ILE A 104 -3.38 3.91 -4.17
C ILE A 104 -3.20 5.03 -5.20
N VAL A 105 -3.60 4.82 -6.45
CA VAL A 105 -3.46 5.84 -7.50
C VAL A 105 -4.27 7.09 -7.13
N CYS A 106 -5.55 6.93 -6.78
CA CYS A 106 -6.39 8.05 -6.38
C CYS A 106 -5.86 8.79 -5.14
N ALA A 107 -5.29 8.08 -4.16
CA ALA A 107 -4.68 8.69 -2.98
C ALA A 107 -3.44 9.51 -3.34
N LEU A 108 -2.60 9.03 -4.25
CA LEU A 108 -1.42 9.76 -4.74
C LEU A 108 -1.81 11.02 -5.49
N GLU A 109 -2.77 10.92 -6.42
CA GLU A 109 -3.29 12.06 -7.15
C GLU A 109 -3.83 13.14 -6.22
N LYS A 110 -4.60 12.72 -5.20
CA LYS A 110 -5.18 13.62 -4.21
C LYS A 110 -4.11 14.29 -3.34
N GLU A 111 -3.18 13.53 -2.78
CA GLU A 111 -2.15 14.05 -1.87
C GLU A 111 -1.21 15.04 -2.57
N PHE A 112 -0.78 14.70 -3.79
CA PHE A 112 0.20 15.50 -4.53
C PHE A 112 -0.45 16.51 -5.50
N SER A 113 -1.77 16.46 -5.64
CA SER A 113 -2.54 17.25 -6.63
C SER A 113 -1.99 17.06 -8.04
N ILE A 114 -1.78 15.80 -8.43
CA ILE A 114 -1.27 15.37 -9.74
C ILE A 114 -2.31 14.51 -10.45
N ASN A 115 -2.11 14.24 -11.74
CA ASN A 115 -2.94 13.33 -12.52
C ASN A 115 -2.07 12.21 -13.11
N ILE A 116 -2.41 10.96 -12.82
CA ILE A 116 -1.71 9.75 -13.27
C ILE A 116 -2.63 9.04 -14.27
N SER A 117 -2.17 8.85 -15.51
CA SER A 117 -2.98 8.13 -16.49
C SER A 117 -3.04 6.64 -16.18
N ASP A 118 -4.08 5.96 -16.68
CA ASP A 118 -4.20 4.50 -16.58
C ASP A 118 -2.96 3.79 -17.14
N GLU A 119 -2.39 4.30 -18.24
CA GLU A 119 -1.18 3.74 -18.84
C GLU A 119 0.04 3.90 -17.91
N GLU A 120 0.18 5.05 -17.26
CA GLU A 120 1.25 5.29 -16.29
C GLU A 120 1.10 4.41 -15.05
N ALA A 121 -0.11 4.28 -14.53
CA ALA A 121 -0.42 3.40 -13.42
C ALA A 121 -0.10 1.94 -13.75
N VAL A 122 -0.54 1.44 -14.91
CA VAL A 122 -0.26 0.08 -15.37
C VAL A 122 1.22 -0.17 -15.59
N ASN A 123 1.98 0.80 -16.09
CA ASN A 123 3.41 0.63 -16.37
C ASN A 123 4.31 0.81 -15.15
N THR A 124 3.78 1.33 -14.04
CA THR A 124 4.52 1.53 -12.79
C THR A 124 4.49 0.25 -11.97
N LYS A 125 5.62 -0.47 -11.89
CA LYS A 125 5.70 -1.79 -11.24
C LYS A 125 6.45 -1.79 -9.93
N THR A 126 7.40 -0.88 -9.71
CA THR A 126 8.28 -0.89 -8.54
C THR A 126 8.09 0.32 -7.63
N ILE A 127 8.57 0.20 -6.39
CA ILE A 127 8.65 1.33 -5.45
C ILE A 127 9.49 2.47 -6.02
N ASN A 128 10.60 2.19 -6.71
CA ASN A 128 11.36 3.23 -7.39
C ASN A 128 10.53 3.93 -8.48
N GLU A 129 9.84 3.18 -9.33
CA GLU A 129 9.07 3.75 -10.43
C GLU A 129 7.92 4.64 -9.94
N ILE A 130 7.20 4.24 -8.88
CA ILE A 130 6.10 5.06 -8.36
C ILE A 130 6.60 6.36 -7.73
N MET A 131 7.75 6.32 -7.05
CA MET A 131 8.40 7.52 -6.49
C MET A 131 8.83 8.49 -7.58
N GLN A 132 9.43 7.97 -8.66
CA GLN A 132 9.86 8.77 -9.81
C GLN A 132 8.67 9.32 -10.60
N LEU A 133 7.61 8.53 -10.77
CA LEU A 133 6.38 8.98 -11.42
C LEU A 133 5.77 10.18 -10.69
N VAL A 134 5.57 10.06 -9.38
CA VAL A 134 5.00 11.13 -8.56
C VAL A 134 5.87 12.38 -8.61
N PHE A 135 7.20 12.22 -8.49
CA PHE A 135 8.12 13.34 -8.56
C PHE A 135 8.06 14.05 -9.91
N ARG A 136 8.14 13.33 -11.03
CA ARG A 136 8.03 13.89 -12.38
C ARG A 136 6.71 14.65 -12.57
N LYS A 137 5.60 14.10 -12.10
CA LYS A 137 4.28 14.75 -12.18
C LYS A 137 4.20 16.05 -11.38
N LEU A 138 4.90 16.13 -10.25
CA LEU A 138 5.02 17.36 -9.48
C LEU A 138 5.83 18.41 -10.24
N GLU A 139 6.95 18.02 -10.85
CA GLU A 139 7.75 18.94 -11.67
C GLU A 139 6.97 19.49 -12.87
N ASP A 140 6.23 18.64 -13.59
CA ASP A 140 5.38 19.06 -14.71
C ASP A 140 4.29 20.05 -14.28
N LYS A 141 3.71 19.83 -13.09
CA LYS A 141 2.70 20.72 -12.51
C LYS A 141 3.29 22.10 -12.16
N ASP A 142 4.45 22.11 -11.51
CA ASP A 142 5.09 23.36 -11.05
C ASP A 142 5.70 24.17 -12.21
N ALA A 143 5.88 23.55 -13.38
CA ALA A 143 6.32 24.20 -14.62
C ALA A 143 5.19 24.91 -15.39
N THR A 144 3.92 24.70 -15.02
CA THR A 144 2.72 25.25 -15.69
C THR A 144 2.15 26.46 -14.95
#